data_AF-A0A6G4WMZ5-F1
#
_entry.id   AF-A0A6G4WMZ5-F1
#
_cell.length_a   1.000
_cell.length_b   1.000
_cell.length_c   1.000
_cell.angle_alpha   90.00
_cell.angle_beta   90.00
_cell.angle_gamma   90.00
#
_symmetry.space_group_name_H-M   'P 1'
#
loop_
_entity.id
_entity.type
_entity.pdbx_description
1 polymer ?
#
loop_
_entity_poly.entity_id
_entity_poly.type
_entity_poly.pdbx_seq_one_letter_code
_entity_poly.pdbx_strand_id
1 'polypeptide(L)'
;MRQNLSAKPWTDAEKAQVAHFAALGMSGGDIASRFEGRTRSSVCGLVKRMGVKLLGQNGGNTSRKGKKRAPRKPSNVIPFPKQARVVAVSKAPPPKPVKLSVASSNVELMVADWLAKNGGPRRIERGVSRDWIEGFLRKHGYAFDIWTCKPRLGGRVVTWRTVNDLVDRLRAGEGLQPFKVRSA
;
A
#
# COMPACT_ATOMS: atom_id res chain seq x y z
N MET A 1 1.40 6.68 16.34
CA MET A 1 0.66 5.47 16.72
C MET A 1 -0.83 5.76 16.57
N ARG A 2 -1.54 5.12 15.64
CA ARG A 2 -3.00 5.29 15.51
C ARG A 2 -3.65 4.50 16.64
N GLN A 3 -4.29 5.19 17.58
CA GLN A 3 -5.11 4.53 18.60
C GLN A 3 -6.37 4.02 17.89
N ASN A 4 -6.61 2.71 17.90
CA ASN A 4 -7.89 2.14 17.49
C ASN A 4 -8.92 2.49 18.58
N LEU A 5 -9.58 3.65 18.44
CA LEU A 5 -10.54 4.21 19.40
C LEU A 5 -11.87 3.43 19.48
N SER A 6 -12.04 2.33 18.75
CA SER A 6 -13.30 1.56 18.72
C SER A 6 -13.24 0.19 19.39
N ALA A 7 -12.12 -0.21 20.00
CA ALA A 7 -12.05 -1.51 20.65
C ALA A 7 -12.71 -1.48 22.04
N LYS A 8 -13.79 -2.26 22.22
CA LYS A 8 -14.46 -2.48 23.52
C LYS A 8 -13.40 -2.80 24.60
N PRO A 9 -13.43 -2.19 25.81
CA PRO A 9 -12.48 -2.56 26.87
C PRO A 9 -12.69 -4.03 27.29
N TRP A 10 -11.65 -4.68 27.82
CA TRP A 10 -11.74 -6.06 28.33
C TRP A 10 -12.41 -6.06 29.70
N THR A 11 -13.49 -6.83 29.86
CA THR A 11 -14.14 -6.99 31.17
C THR A 11 -13.37 -7.98 32.04
N ASP A 12 -13.55 -7.93 33.36
CA ASP A 12 -12.83 -8.83 34.26
C ASP A 12 -13.26 -10.30 34.10
N ALA A 13 -14.53 -10.54 33.76
CA ALA A 13 -15.03 -11.86 33.39
C ALA A 13 -14.33 -12.41 32.13
N GLU A 14 -14.16 -11.59 31.10
CA GLU A 14 -13.44 -11.97 29.89
C GLU A 14 -11.96 -12.28 30.19
N LYS A 15 -11.30 -11.47 31.05
CA LYS A 15 -9.90 -11.71 31.47
C LYS A 15 -9.75 -13.04 32.21
N ALA A 16 -10.69 -13.38 33.10
CA ALA A 16 -10.69 -14.65 33.82
C ALA A 16 -10.83 -15.85 32.87
N GLN A 17 -11.72 -15.75 31.87
CA GLN A 17 -11.88 -16.78 30.84
C GLN A 17 -10.62 -16.93 29.98
N VAL A 18 -9.99 -15.82 29.56
CA VAL A 18 -8.72 -15.85 28.82
C VAL A 18 -7.61 -16.52 29.64
N ALA A 19 -7.52 -16.21 30.95
CA ALA A 19 -6.55 -16.84 31.84
C ALA A 19 -6.78 -18.36 31.96
N HIS A 20 -8.05 -18.77 32.10
CA HIS A 20 -8.44 -20.19 32.15
C HIS A 20 -8.05 -20.93 30.85
N PHE A 21 -8.36 -20.38 29.67
CA PHE A 21 -7.96 -21.01 28.40
C PHE A 21 -6.45 -21.03 28.17
N ALA A 22 -5.73 -20.01 28.65
CA ALA A 22 -4.28 -19.99 28.61
C ALA A 22 -3.67 -21.07 29.52
N ALA A 23 -4.24 -21.31 30.70
CA ALA A 23 -3.84 -22.41 31.59
C ALA A 23 -4.09 -23.79 30.96
N LEU A 24 -5.14 -23.93 30.16
CA LEU A 24 -5.41 -25.12 29.33
C LEU A 24 -4.47 -25.27 28.12
N GLY A 25 -3.53 -24.33 27.91
CA GLY A 25 -2.57 -24.39 26.81
C GLY A 25 -3.18 -24.10 25.42
N MET A 26 -4.30 -23.38 25.34
CA MET A 26 -4.88 -23.01 24.05
C MET A 26 -4.02 -21.97 23.31
N SER A 27 -4.09 -21.98 21.97
CA SER A 27 -3.42 -20.94 21.17
C SER A 27 -4.19 -19.63 21.22
N GLY A 28 -3.51 -18.50 21.02
CA GLY A 28 -4.18 -17.19 20.98
C GLY A 28 -5.19 -17.04 19.82
N GLY A 29 -5.11 -17.88 18.79
CA GLY A 29 -6.11 -17.93 17.72
C GLY A 29 -7.40 -18.60 18.20
N ASP A 30 -7.29 -19.78 18.81
CA ASP A 30 -8.44 -20.54 19.31
C ASP A 30 -9.19 -19.79 20.41
N ILE A 31 -8.45 -19.09 21.28
CA ILE A 31 -9.04 -18.22 22.31
C ILE A 31 -9.83 -17.09 21.65
N ALA A 32 -9.27 -16.42 20.62
CA ALA A 32 -9.95 -15.32 19.94
C ALA A 32 -11.27 -15.76 19.28
N SER A 33 -11.33 -16.97 18.72
CA SER A 33 -12.55 -17.52 18.13
C SER A 33 -13.70 -17.74 19.14
N ARG A 34 -13.41 -17.73 20.45
CA ARG A 34 -14.43 -17.84 21.52
C ARG A 34 -14.96 -16.48 21.99
N PHE A 35 -14.36 -15.36 21.57
CA PHE A 35 -14.80 -14.01 21.93
C PHE A 35 -15.19 -13.21 20.68
N GLU A 36 -16.47 -12.89 20.55
CA GLU A 36 -16.98 -12.13 19.41
C GLU A 36 -16.33 -10.73 19.33
N GLY A 37 -15.88 -10.36 18.13
CA GLY A 37 -15.23 -9.06 17.89
C GLY A 37 -13.81 -8.93 18.45
N ARG A 38 -13.22 -10.00 19.01
CA ARG A 38 -11.83 -9.99 19.48
C ARG A 38 -10.90 -10.62 18.46
N THR A 39 -9.80 -9.94 18.17
CA THR A 39 -8.75 -10.45 17.29
C THR A 39 -7.67 -11.18 18.09
N ARG A 40 -6.98 -12.12 17.44
CA ARG A 40 -5.79 -12.81 18.00
C ARG A 40 -4.77 -11.84 18.61
N SER A 41 -4.50 -10.71 17.95
CA SER A 41 -3.54 -9.71 18.44
C SER A 41 -4.00 -9.05 19.74
N SER A 42 -5.31 -8.81 19.90
CA SER A 42 -5.90 -8.28 21.14
C SER A 42 -5.69 -9.25 22.31
N VAL A 43 -5.95 -10.54 22.09
CA VAL A 43 -5.74 -11.61 23.09
C VAL A 43 -4.26 -11.71 23.48
N CYS A 44 -3.34 -11.78 22.50
CA CYS A 44 -1.91 -11.83 22.77
C CYS A 44 -1.41 -10.61 23.57
N GLY A 45 -1.94 -9.41 23.26
CA GLY A 45 -1.63 -8.19 23.99
C GLY A 45 -2.15 -8.21 25.44
N LEU A 46 -3.34 -8.76 25.66
CA LEU A 46 -3.90 -8.94 27.01
C LEU A 46 -3.06 -9.93 27.83
N VAL A 47 -2.80 -11.12 27.27
CA VAL A 47 -2.06 -12.18 27.96
C VAL A 47 -0.64 -11.73 28.32
N LYS A 48 0.04 -10.99 27.43
CA LYS A 48 1.34 -10.37 27.73
C LYS A 48 1.28 -9.43 28.93
N ARG A 49 0.22 -8.63 29.08
CA ARG A 49 0.03 -7.73 30.24
C ARG A 49 -0.29 -8.49 31.52
N MET A 50 -0.95 -9.64 31.41
CA MET A 50 -1.25 -10.53 32.54
C MET A 50 -0.06 -11.40 32.98
N GLY A 51 1.03 -11.44 32.21
CA GLY A 51 2.19 -12.28 32.50
C GLY A 51 1.98 -13.77 32.26
N VAL A 52 0.89 -14.16 31.59
CA VAL A 52 0.61 -15.56 31.23
C VAL A 52 1.27 -15.91 29.90
N LYS A 53 1.63 -17.18 29.68
CA LYS A 53 2.23 -17.66 28.42
C LYS A 53 1.19 -18.45 27.62
N LEU A 54 1.02 -18.11 26.35
CA LEU A 54 0.21 -18.90 25.41
C LEU A 54 1.04 -19.98 24.72
N LEU A 55 0.36 -21.05 24.31
CA LEU A 55 0.97 -22.08 23.46
C LEU A 55 1.45 -21.45 22.14
N GLY A 56 2.71 -21.70 21.78
CA GLY A 56 3.32 -21.19 20.55
C GLY A 56 3.72 -19.71 20.56
N GLN A 57 3.55 -18.99 21.68
CA GLN A 57 3.95 -17.57 21.79
C GLN A 57 5.47 -17.36 21.59
N ASN A 58 6.28 -18.38 21.92
CA ASN A 58 7.74 -18.38 21.72
C ASN A 58 8.21 -19.02 20.41
N GLY A 59 7.29 -19.29 19.47
CA GLY A 59 7.64 -19.34 18.05
C GLY A 59 7.76 -20.71 17.40
N GLY A 60 6.98 -20.89 16.33
CA GLY A 60 7.40 -21.72 15.18
C GLY A 60 8.49 -21.07 14.32
N ASN A 61 8.97 -19.86 14.69
CA ASN A 61 10.04 -19.17 13.96
C ASN A 61 11.44 -19.38 14.56
N THR A 62 11.53 -19.96 15.77
CA THR A 62 12.80 -20.37 16.39
C THR A 62 13.17 -21.81 16.05
N SER A 63 12.20 -22.69 15.77
CA SER A 63 12.46 -24.08 15.33
C SER A 63 12.84 -24.17 13.85
N ARG A 64 12.38 -23.25 13.00
CA ARG A 64 13.04 -22.97 11.72
C ARG A 64 14.30 -22.15 11.97
N LYS A 65 15.32 -22.78 12.58
CA LYS A 65 16.71 -22.41 12.29
C LYS A 65 16.83 -22.53 10.77
N GLY A 66 16.57 -21.44 10.05
CA GLY A 66 16.84 -21.39 8.62
C GLY A 66 18.25 -21.92 8.44
N LYS A 67 18.44 -22.95 7.61
CA LYS A 67 19.75 -23.51 7.30
C LYS A 67 20.72 -22.35 7.22
N LYS A 68 21.77 -22.35 8.05
CA LYS A 68 22.80 -21.30 8.04
C LYS A 68 23.11 -21.07 6.56
N ARG A 69 22.80 -19.86 6.05
CA ARG A 69 23.10 -19.53 4.65
C ARG A 69 24.58 -19.83 4.46
N ALA A 70 24.91 -20.58 3.41
CA ALA A 70 26.30 -20.88 3.10
C ALA A 70 27.12 -19.58 3.17
N PRO A 71 28.35 -19.62 3.74
CA PRO A 71 29.19 -18.44 3.79
C PRO A 71 29.30 -17.87 2.38
N ARG A 72 28.95 -16.59 2.21
CA ARG A 72 29.13 -15.92 0.93
C ARG A 72 30.63 -15.94 0.63
N LYS A 73 31.01 -16.45 -0.55
CA LYS A 73 32.38 -16.28 -1.05
C LYS A 73 32.73 -14.79 -0.96
N PRO A 74 33.95 -14.41 -0.56
CA PRO A 74 34.39 -13.03 -0.58
C PRO A 74 34.28 -12.52 -2.02
N SER A 75 33.18 -11.83 -2.32
CA SER A 75 33.02 -11.13 -3.58
C SER A 75 34.01 -9.97 -3.55
N ASN A 76 34.75 -9.80 -4.64
CA ASN A 76 35.64 -8.67 -4.87
C ASN A 76 34.82 -7.38 -5.07
N VAL A 77 34.07 -6.99 -4.04
CA VAL A 77 33.21 -5.82 -4.03
C VAL A 77 34.13 -4.65 -3.75
N ILE A 78 34.38 -3.88 -4.80
CA ILE A 78 34.99 -2.56 -4.69
C ILE A 78 34.26 -1.84 -3.55
N PRO A 79 34.97 -1.41 -2.49
CA PRO A 79 34.33 -0.76 -1.36
C PRO A 79 33.56 0.45 -1.90
N PHE A 80 32.22 0.39 -1.83
CA PHE A 80 31.42 1.55 -2.13
C PHE A 80 31.88 2.66 -1.17
N PRO A 81 32.27 3.83 -1.67
CA PRO A 81 32.64 4.93 -0.79
C PRO A 81 31.47 5.15 0.16
N LYS A 82 31.75 5.09 1.47
CA LYS A 82 30.76 5.38 2.51
C LYS A 82 30.25 6.78 2.24
N GLN A 83 29.10 6.90 1.58
CA GLN A 83 28.44 8.18 1.43
C GLN A 83 28.21 8.71 2.84
N ALA A 84 28.69 9.92 3.11
CA ALA A 84 28.42 10.60 4.37
C ALA A 84 26.92 10.52 4.59
N ARG A 85 26.53 9.96 5.73
CA ARG A 85 25.12 9.77 6.07
C ARG A 85 24.51 11.16 6.08
N VAL A 86 23.71 11.47 5.06
CA VAL A 86 22.94 12.71 5.03
C VAL A 86 22.02 12.64 6.25
N VAL A 87 22.41 13.37 7.30
CA VAL A 87 21.56 13.58 8.46
C VAL A 87 20.35 14.29 7.89
N ALA A 88 19.22 13.60 7.86
CA ALA A 88 17.98 14.18 7.38
C ALA A 88 17.72 15.41 8.26
N VAL A 89 17.97 16.60 7.70
CA VAL A 89 17.55 17.85 8.30
C VAL A 89 16.07 17.69 8.53
N SER A 90 15.65 17.68 9.80
CA SER A 90 14.26 17.56 10.18
C SER A 90 13.50 18.69 9.49
N LYS A 91 12.82 18.38 8.38
CA LYS A 91 11.90 19.32 7.75
C LYS A 91 10.96 19.81 8.84
N ALA A 92 10.83 21.14 8.94
CA ALA A 92 9.85 21.75 9.82
C ALA A 92 8.50 21.03 9.64
N PRO A 93 7.77 20.75 10.74
CA PRO A 93 6.48 20.10 10.65
C PRO A 93 5.61 20.89 9.66
N PRO A 94 4.88 20.21 8.75
CA PRO A 94 4.05 20.90 7.78
C PRO A 94 3.07 21.81 8.52
N PRO A 95 2.79 23.02 7.99
CA PRO A 95 1.82 23.92 8.60
C PRO A 95 0.49 23.19 8.79
N LYS A 96 -0.16 23.42 9.93
CA LYS A 96 -1.48 22.84 10.21
C LYS A 96 -2.43 23.21 9.06
N PRO A 97 -3.22 22.27 8.53
CA PRO A 97 -4.14 22.57 7.44
C PRO A 97 -5.13 23.65 7.91
N VAL A 98 -5.11 24.78 7.22
CA VAL A 98 -6.11 25.84 7.41
C VAL A 98 -7.45 25.25 6.95
N LYS A 99 -8.48 25.37 7.79
CA LYS A 99 -9.85 24.98 7.40
C LYS A 99 -10.33 25.97 6.35
N LEU A 100 -10.14 25.65 5.08
CA LEU A 100 -10.74 26.38 3.98
C LEU A 100 -12.24 26.05 3.95
N SER A 101 -13.08 27.00 4.34
CA SER A 101 -14.51 26.94 4.03
C SER A 101 -14.68 27.23 2.53
N VAL A 102 -15.17 26.25 1.78
CA VAL A 102 -15.48 26.42 0.36
C VAL A 102 -16.72 27.31 0.26
N ALA A 103 -16.48 28.61 0.06
CA ALA A 103 -17.52 29.56 -0.31
C ALA A 103 -17.81 29.36 -1.81
N SER A 104 -19.03 28.90 -2.09
CA SER A 104 -19.60 28.60 -3.41
C SER A 104 -18.87 27.55 -4.27
N SER A 105 -19.67 26.69 -4.90
CA SER A 105 -19.22 25.60 -5.73
C SER A 105 -18.56 26.15 -7.00
N ASN A 106 -17.23 26.22 -7.03
CA ASN A 106 -16.43 26.78 -8.12
C ASN A 106 -16.37 25.85 -9.36
N VAL A 107 -17.45 25.09 -9.60
CA VAL A 107 -17.53 24.01 -10.59
C VAL A 107 -17.42 24.55 -12.01
N GLU A 108 -18.03 25.69 -12.31
CA GLU A 108 -18.00 26.28 -13.66
C GLU A 108 -16.60 26.74 -14.06
N LEU A 109 -15.88 27.40 -13.14
CA LEU A 109 -14.47 27.77 -13.35
C LEU A 109 -13.56 26.53 -13.48
N MET A 110 -13.84 25.45 -12.73
CA MET A 110 -13.11 24.20 -12.87
C MET A 110 -13.39 23.48 -14.20
N VAL A 111 -14.63 23.48 -14.68
CA VAL A 111 -15.02 22.88 -15.97
C VAL A 111 -14.47 23.70 -17.14
N ALA A 112 -14.51 25.03 -17.06
CA ALA A 112 -13.92 25.91 -18.07
C ALA A 112 -12.40 25.77 -18.15
N ASP A 113 -11.71 25.72 -17.00
CA ASP A 113 -10.27 25.51 -16.94
C ASP A 113 -9.88 24.07 -17.36
N TRP A 114 -10.77 23.09 -17.16
CA TRP A 114 -10.63 21.73 -17.68
C TRP A 114 -10.78 21.68 -19.21
N LEU A 115 -11.80 22.31 -19.78
CA LEU A 115 -12.03 22.39 -21.23
C LEU A 115 -10.92 23.18 -21.94
N ALA A 116 -10.51 24.33 -21.39
CA ALA A 116 -9.44 25.16 -21.94
C ALA A 116 -8.08 24.44 -21.98
N LYS A 117 -7.87 23.44 -21.11
CA LYS A 117 -6.66 22.60 -21.06
C LYS A 117 -6.84 21.25 -21.78
N ASN A 118 -7.86 21.10 -22.64
CA ASN A 118 -8.22 19.84 -23.32
C ASN A 118 -8.33 18.64 -22.36
N GLY A 119 -8.91 18.90 -21.19
CA GLY A 119 -9.26 17.91 -20.19
C GLY A 119 -8.12 17.41 -19.30
N GLY A 120 -7.39 18.29 -18.60
CA GLY A 120 -6.50 17.75 -17.56
C GLY A 120 -5.83 18.71 -16.56
N PRO A 121 -5.71 18.25 -15.30
CA PRO A 121 -4.50 18.36 -14.50
C PRO A 121 -3.75 17.00 -14.52
N ARG A 122 -2.46 16.98 -14.91
CA ARG A 122 -1.67 15.75 -15.07
C ARG A 122 -0.71 15.46 -13.92
N ARG A 123 -1.14 14.56 -13.04
CA ARG A 123 -0.50 13.24 -12.88
C ARG A 123 -1.60 12.23 -13.17
N ILE A 124 -1.28 11.05 -13.71
CA ILE A 124 -2.22 9.93 -13.61
C ILE A 124 -2.36 9.68 -12.10
N GLU A 125 -3.37 10.29 -11.48
CA GLU A 125 -3.66 10.07 -10.07
C GLU A 125 -3.91 8.58 -9.87
N ARG A 126 -3.65 8.10 -8.66
CA ARG A 126 -3.94 6.72 -8.28
C ARG A 126 -5.47 6.53 -8.36
N GLY A 127 -5.97 6.13 -9.53
CA GLY A 127 -7.42 6.05 -9.81
C GLY A 127 -7.89 6.61 -11.16
N VAL A 128 -7.03 7.22 -12.00
CA VAL A 128 -7.39 7.42 -13.43
C VAL A 128 -7.59 6.02 -14.01
N SER A 129 -8.85 5.75 -14.39
CA SER A 129 -9.35 4.38 -14.37
C SER A 129 -8.66 3.52 -15.43
N ARG A 130 -8.31 2.32 -15.01
CA ARG A 130 -7.99 1.18 -15.88
C ARG A 130 -8.87 1.17 -17.13
N ASP A 131 -10.15 1.46 -16.94
CA ASP A 131 -11.19 1.39 -17.96
C ASP A 131 -11.00 2.42 -19.07
N TRP A 132 -10.46 3.61 -18.77
CA TRP A 132 -10.18 4.61 -19.80
C TRP A 132 -9.05 4.18 -20.73
N ILE A 133 -7.93 3.69 -20.17
CA ILE A 133 -6.78 3.22 -20.97
C ILE A 133 -7.19 2.02 -21.82
N GLU A 134 -7.97 1.10 -21.25
CA GLU A 134 -8.49 -0.06 -21.96
C GLU A 134 -9.41 0.33 -23.12
N GLY A 135 -10.38 1.23 -22.88
CA GLY A 135 -11.28 1.72 -23.91
C GLY A 135 -10.55 2.47 -25.03
N PHE A 136 -9.58 3.32 -24.67
CA PHE A 136 -8.77 4.07 -25.63
C PHE A 136 -7.95 3.12 -26.51
N LEU A 137 -7.21 2.17 -25.93
CA LEU A 137 -6.41 1.22 -26.71
C LEU A 137 -7.27 0.31 -27.59
N ARG A 138 -8.45 -0.11 -27.10
CA ARG A 138 -9.40 -0.92 -27.87
C ARG A 138 -9.94 -0.17 -29.09
N LYS A 139 -10.25 1.12 -28.96
CA LYS A 139 -10.66 1.99 -30.09
C LYS A 139 -9.60 2.05 -31.19
N HIS A 140 -8.32 1.95 -30.83
CA HIS A 140 -7.19 1.92 -31.76
C HIS A 140 -6.78 0.50 -32.22
N GLY A 141 -7.61 -0.52 -31.96
CA GLY A 141 -7.36 -1.90 -32.41
C GLY A 141 -6.36 -2.69 -31.58
N TYR A 142 -5.95 -2.19 -30.41
CA TYR A 142 -5.04 -2.92 -29.53
C TYR A 142 -5.81 -3.76 -28.51
N ALA A 143 -5.46 -5.05 -28.42
CA ALA A 143 -5.91 -5.93 -27.35
C ALA A 143 -5.13 -5.63 -26.06
N PHE A 144 -5.83 -5.15 -25.03
CA PHE A 144 -5.26 -4.80 -23.74
C PHE A 144 -5.95 -5.55 -22.59
N ASP A 145 -5.17 -6.22 -21.76
CA ASP A 145 -5.65 -6.98 -20.59
C ASP A 145 -4.74 -6.73 -19.36
N ILE A 146 -5.33 -6.59 -18.18
CA ILE A 146 -4.63 -6.30 -16.91
C ILE A 146 -4.99 -7.32 -15.80
N TRP A 147 -5.60 -8.47 -16.14
CA TRP A 147 -6.13 -9.42 -15.15
C TRP A 147 -5.15 -9.86 -14.04
N THR A 148 -3.83 -9.77 -14.28
CA THR A 148 -2.78 -10.16 -13.31
C THR A 148 -1.92 -8.98 -12.79
N CYS A 149 -2.45 -7.74 -12.83
CA CYS A 149 -1.70 -6.50 -12.56
C CYS A 149 -0.50 -6.27 -13.51
N LYS A 150 -0.36 -7.11 -14.53
CA LYS A 150 0.65 -7.03 -15.57
C LYS A 150 -0.08 -6.69 -16.87
N PRO A 151 0.09 -5.48 -17.42
CA PRO A 151 -0.56 -5.14 -18.66
C PRO A 151 -0.06 -6.06 -19.78
N ARG A 152 -0.97 -6.50 -20.63
CA ARG A 152 -0.69 -7.29 -21.82
C ARG A 152 -1.10 -6.52 -23.05
N LEU A 153 -0.27 -6.54 -24.08
CA LEU A 153 -0.52 -5.90 -25.37
C LEU A 153 -0.25 -6.94 -26.46
N GLY A 154 -1.30 -7.30 -27.23
CA GLY A 154 -1.19 -8.38 -28.23
C GLY A 154 -0.73 -9.70 -27.63
N GLY A 155 -1.21 -10.05 -26.42
CA GLY A 155 -0.86 -11.28 -25.71
C GLY A 155 0.50 -11.28 -24.99
N ARG A 156 1.35 -10.27 -25.19
CA ARG A 156 2.66 -10.16 -24.51
C ARG A 156 2.55 -9.31 -23.26
N VAL A 157 3.16 -9.76 -22.16
CA VAL A 157 3.30 -8.97 -20.93
C VAL A 157 4.23 -7.79 -21.19
N VAL A 158 3.74 -6.57 -20.92
CA VAL A 158 4.50 -5.32 -21.07
C VAL A 158 4.57 -4.58 -19.75
N THR A 159 5.41 -3.55 -19.68
CA THR A 159 5.47 -2.66 -18.51
C THR A 159 4.46 -1.53 -18.65
N TRP A 160 3.99 -0.97 -17.53
CA TRP A 160 3.15 0.24 -17.54
C TRP A 160 3.80 1.43 -18.26
N ARG A 161 5.14 1.52 -18.24
CA ARG A 161 5.87 2.54 -19.01
C ARG A 161 5.63 2.37 -20.51
N THR A 162 5.75 1.15 -21.02
CA THR A 162 5.50 0.82 -22.43
C THR A 162 4.06 1.14 -22.85
N VAL A 163 3.09 0.84 -21.98
CA VAL A 163 1.68 1.19 -22.21
C VAL A 163 1.50 2.70 -22.32
N ASN A 164 2.05 3.46 -21.36
CA ASN A 164 1.93 4.91 -21.38
C ASN A 164 2.63 5.54 -22.59
N ASP A 165 3.83 5.05 -22.94
CA ASP A 165 4.55 5.55 -24.11
C ASP A 165 3.80 5.26 -25.43
N LEU A 166 3.09 4.13 -25.51
CA LEU A 166 2.21 3.81 -26.65
C LEU A 166 1.00 4.74 -26.70
N VAL A 167 0.30 4.92 -25.58
CA VAL A 167 -0.84 5.83 -25.49
C VAL A 167 -0.44 7.26 -25.85
N ASP A 168 0.72 7.72 -25.39
CA ASP A 168 1.25 9.05 -25.73
C ASP A 168 1.54 9.21 -27.23
N ARG A 169 2.05 8.16 -27.90
CA ARG A 169 2.25 8.18 -29.35
C ARG A 169 0.93 8.24 -30.12
N LEU A 170 -0.06 7.45 -29.71
CA LEU A 170 -1.39 7.45 -30.33
C LEU A 170 -2.07 8.81 -30.18
N ARG A 171 -2.04 9.37 -28.96
CA ARG A 171 -2.54 10.72 -28.69
C ARG A 171 -1.85 11.77 -29.54
N ALA A 172 -0.52 11.75 -29.60
CA ALA A 172 0.23 12.68 -30.43
C ALA A 172 -0.15 12.56 -31.93
N GLY A 173 -0.41 11.34 -32.42
CA GLY A 173 -0.91 11.10 -33.78
C GLY A 173 -2.31 11.66 -34.03
N GLU A 174 -3.16 11.73 -33.01
CA GLU A 174 -4.48 12.38 -33.06
C GLU A 174 -4.43 13.91 -32.83
N GLY A 175 -3.23 14.49 -32.72
CA GLY A 175 -3.06 15.90 -32.38
C GLY A 175 -3.36 16.23 -30.90
N LEU A 176 -3.55 15.21 -30.06
CA LEU A 176 -3.77 15.37 -28.62
C LEU A 176 -2.42 15.47 -27.89
N GLN A 177 -2.38 16.30 -26.83
CA GLN A 177 -1.17 16.41 -26.00
C GLN A 177 -0.81 15.05 -25.37
N PRO A 178 0.46 14.59 -25.39
CA PRO A 178 0.92 13.33 -24.78
C PRO A 178 1.07 13.47 -23.26
N PHE A 179 0.65 12.48 -22.45
CA PHE A 179 0.62 12.52 -20.97
C PHE A 179 1.92 12.98 -20.33
N LYS A 180 3.05 12.46 -20.79
CA LYS A 180 4.34 13.04 -20.43
C LYS A 180 4.67 14.16 -21.40
N VAL A 181 4.84 15.36 -20.87
CA VAL A 181 5.68 16.35 -21.54
C VAL A 181 7.07 15.71 -21.60
N ARG A 182 7.50 15.27 -22.78
CA ARG A 182 8.90 14.91 -22.98
C ARG A 182 9.68 16.20 -22.77
N SER A 183 10.40 16.29 -21.67
CA SER A 183 11.49 17.26 -21.57
C SER A 183 12.41 16.94 -22.75
N ALA A 184 12.48 17.86 -23.71
CA ALA A 184 13.39 17.79 -24.84
C ALA A 184 14.84 17.68 -24.35
#